data_AF-A0A352S6N9-F1
#
_entry.id   AF-A0A352S6N9-F1
#
_cell.length_a   1.000
_cell.length_b   1.000
_cell.length_c   1.000
_cell.angle_alpha   90.00
_cell.angle_beta   90.00
_cell.angle_gamma   90.00
#
_symmetry.space_group_name_H-M   'P 1'
#
loop_
_entity.id
_entity.type
_entity.pdbx_description
1 polymer ?
#
loop_
_entity_poly.entity_id
_entity_poly.type
_entity_poly.pdbx_seq_one_letter_code
_entity_poly.pdbx_strand_id
1 'polypeptide(L)'
;QWVADWYRADQFRREATVAAVLQNPTGPTDSWDPTEPGVPVSAPKRVTRGGSFLCNEDFCLSYRPSARRGTDPYTSMSHLGFRLVMDDARWAEVRKQPSVAMAAGGPQSVQK
;
A
#
# COMPACT_ATOMS: atom_id res chain seq x y z
N GLN A 1 -3.10 -7.03 3.11
CA GLN A 1 -1.80 -6.31 3.06
C GLN A 1 -2.00 -4.92 2.46
N TRP A 2 -1.48 -3.88 3.11
CA TRP A 2 -1.52 -2.50 2.59
C TRP A 2 -0.74 -2.32 1.28
N VAL A 3 -1.22 -1.40 0.45
CA VAL A 3 -0.61 -0.96 -0.81
C VAL A 3 -0.58 0.57 -0.84
N ALA A 4 0.37 1.14 -1.58
CA ALA A 4 0.54 2.60 -1.68
C ALA A 4 -0.66 3.30 -2.34
N ASP A 5 -1.38 2.64 -3.25
CA ASP A 5 -2.46 3.24 -4.04
C ASP A 5 -3.67 3.69 -3.21
N TRP A 6 -4.30 4.79 -3.65
CA TRP A 6 -5.65 5.15 -3.19
C TRP A 6 -6.70 4.21 -3.80
N TYR A 7 -7.74 3.90 -3.04
CA TYR A 7 -8.81 3.03 -3.51
C TYR A 7 -9.85 3.83 -4.29
N ARG A 8 -10.05 3.47 -5.56
CA ARG A 8 -11.19 3.92 -6.35
C ARG A 8 -11.94 2.78 -7.00
N ALA A 9 -13.23 2.62 -6.70
CA ALA A 9 -14.04 1.51 -7.21
C ALA A 9 -14.07 1.41 -8.76
N ASP A 10 -13.93 2.54 -9.46
CA ASP A 10 -13.95 2.64 -10.93
C ASP A 10 -12.56 2.59 -11.60
N GLN A 11 -11.45 2.49 -10.84
CA GLN A 11 -10.10 2.72 -11.38
C GLN A 11 -9.77 1.87 -12.61
N PHE A 12 -9.98 0.56 -12.52
CA PHE A 12 -9.66 -0.33 -13.64
C PHE A 12 -10.55 -0.09 -14.87
N ARG A 13 -11.78 0.40 -14.67
CA ARG A 13 -12.65 0.79 -15.77
C ARG A 13 -12.13 2.05 -16.46
N ARG A 14 -11.69 3.06 -15.68
CA ARG A 14 -11.08 4.29 -16.20
C ARG A 14 -9.78 3.99 -16.95
N GLU A 15 -8.96 3.11 -16.40
CA GLU A 15 -7.73 2.66 -17.04
C GLU A 15 -8.00 1.92 -18.35
N ALA A 16 -9.04 1.08 -18.40
CA ALA A 16 -9.42 0.34 -19.60
C ALA A 16 -9.95 1.22 -20.75
N THR A 17 -10.34 2.48 -20.51
CA THR A 17 -10.72 3.39 -21.61
C THR A 17 -9.50 3.94 -22.35
N VAL A 18 -8.30 3.82 -21.77
CA VAL A 18 -7.07 4.18 -22.45
C VAL A 18 -6.71 3.05 -23.40
N ALA A 19 -6.69 3.32 -24.70
CA ALA A 19 -6.36 2.34 -25.75
C ALA A 19 -4.85 2.02 -25.82
N ALA A 20 -4.19 1.90 -24.67
CA ALA A 20 -2.77 1.59 -24.54
C ALA A 20 -2.48 0.76 -23.30
N VAL A 21 -1.41 -0.03 -23.34
CA VAL A 21 -0.93 -0.77 -22.16
C VAL A 21 -0.33 0.23 -21.17
N LEU A 22 -0.91 0.28 -19.97
CA LEU A 22 -0.40 1.11 -18.88
C LEU A 22 0.92 0.55 -18.36
N GLN A 23 1.94 1.41 -18.32
CA GLN A 23 3.27 1.09 -17.81
C GLN A 23 3.40 1.66 -16.39
N ASN A 24 3.66 0.79 -15.40
CA ASN A 24 3.85 1.16 -13.99
C ASN A 24 2.79 2.14 -13.43
N PRO A 25 1.48 1.81 -13.48
CA PRO A 25 0.46 2.68 -12.90
C PRO A 25 0.69 2.85 -11.40
N THR A 26 0.66 4.10 -10.92
CA THR A 26 0.84 4.45 -9.50
C THR A 26 -0.48 4.58 -8.74
N GLY A 27 -1.58 4.18 -9.38
CA GLY A 27 -2.93 4.35 -8.87
C GLY A 27 -3.46 5.78 -8.99
N PRO A 28 -4.70 6.01 -8.53
CA PRO A 28 -5.34 7.32 -8.57
C PRO A 28 -4.80 8.27 -7.49
N THR A 29 -4.99 9.57 -7.68
CA THR A 29 -4.60 10.62 -6.74
C THR A 29 -5.54 10.75 -5.53
N ASP A 30 -6.76 10.25 -5.64
CA ASP A 30 -7.84 10.38 -4.66
C ASP A 30 -8.59 9.05 -4.46
N SER A 31 -9.38 9.00 -3.38
CA SER A 31 -10.25 7.88 -3.05
C SER A 31 -11.66 8.10 -3.61
N TRP A 32 -12.32 7.04 -4.07
CA TRP A 32 -13.70 7.09 -4.54
C TRP A 32 -14.42 5.75 -4.35
N ASP A 33 -15.45 5.73 -3.51
CA ASP A 33 -16.24 4.54 -3.24
C ASP A 33 -17.71 4.88 -2.97
N PRO A 34 -18.62 4.64 -3.95
CA PRO A 34 -20.04 4.89 -3.80
C PRO A 34 -20.78 3.75 -3.06
N THR A 35 -20.08 2.66 -2.71
CA THR A 35 -20.75 1.43 -2.27
C THR A 35 -21.04 1.36 -0.78
N GLU A 36 -20.51 2.29 0.01
CA GLU A 36 -20.69 2.34 1.47
C GLU A 36 -21.76 3.38 1.86
N PRO A 37 -22.94 2.95 2.33
CA PRO A 37 -23.98 3.86 2.79
C PRO A 37 -23.54 4.67 4.01
N GLY A 38 -23.87 5.96 4.05
CA GLY A 38 -23.56 6.84 5.19
C GLY A 38 -22.12 7.32 5.27
N VAL A 39 -21.25 6.89 4.35
CA VAL A 39 -19.86 7.35 4.24
C VAL A 39 -19.74 8.27 3.02
N PRO A 40 -19.07 9.44 3.12
CA PRO A 40 -18.80 10.27 1.95
C PRO A 40 -18.05 9.48 0.88
N VAL A 41 -18.48 9.61 -0.38
CA VAL A 41 -17.87 8.86 -1.50
C VAL A 41 -16.38 9.13 -1.67
N SER A 42 -15.90 10.29 -1.22
CA SER A 42 -14.50 10.72 -1.26
C SER A 42 -13.75 10.44 0.04
N ALA A 43 -14.33 9.66 0.97
CA ALA A 43 -13.66 9.30 2.21
C ALA A 43 -12.32 8.60 1.92
N PRO A 44 -11.25 8.92 2.67
CA PRO A 44 -9.92 8.40 2.39
C PRO A 44 -9.87 6.89 2.60
N LYS A 45 -9.51 6.15 1.55
CA LYS A 45 -9.31 4.69 1.62
C LYS A 45 -8.08 4.29 0.84
N ARG A 46 -7.19 3.52 1.46
CA ARG A 46 -6.05 2.90 0.76
C ARG A 46 -6.41 1.48 0.33
N VAL A 47 -5.75 1.01 -0.73
CA VAL A 47 -5.97 -0.33 -1.25
C VAL A 47 -5.37 -1.37 -0.30
N THR A 48 -6.14 -2.43 -0.02
CA THR A 48 -5.64 -3.65 0.62
C THR A 48 -5.85 -4.88 -0.28
N ARG A 49 -4.87 -5.79 -0.26
CA ARG A 49 -4.84 -7.00 -1.12
C ARG A 49 -4.51 -8.26 -0.32
N GLY A 50 -4.87 -9.42 -0.87
CA GLY A 50 -4.41 -10.74 -0.42
C GLY A 50 -5.25 -11.40 0.68
N GLY A 51 -6.29 -10.75 1.18
CA GLY A 51 -7.12 -11.29 2.26
C GLY A 51 -6.37 -11.45 3.58
N SER A 52 -6.93 -12.28 4.47
CA SER A 52 -6.37 -12.63 5.76
C SER A 52 -6.77 -14.05 6.17
N PHE A 53 -6.29 -14.51 7.34
CA PHE A 53 -6.67 -15.81 7.91
C PHE A 53 -8.16 -15.92 8.29
N LEU A 54 -8.91 -14.81 8.24
CA LEU A 54 -10.35 -14.78 8.49
C LEU A 54 -11.18 -15.00 7.22
N CYS A 55 -10.56 -15.03 6.04
CA CYS A 55 -11.31 -15.21 4.79
C CYS A 55 -11.84 -16.64 4.65
N ASN A 56 -13.08 -16.77 4.16
CA ASN A 56 -13.77 -18.02 3.89
C ASN A 56 -14.64 -17.86 2.62
N GLU A 57 -14.90 -18.96 1.92
CA GLU A 57 -15.73 -18.99 0.71
C GLU A 57 -17.15 -18.44 0.88
N ASP A 58 -17.76 -18.62 2.05
CA ASP A 58 -19.14 -18.24 2.32
C ASP A 58 -19.35 -16.72 2.40
N PHE A 59 -18.34 -15.97 2.87
CA PHE A 59 -18.51 -14.55 3.17
C PHE A 59 -17.38 -13.64 2.71
N CYS A 60 -16.17 -14.16 2.41
CA CYS A 60 -15.04 -13.33 2.02
C CYS A 60 -14.05 -14.04 1.08
N LEU A 61 -14.21 -13.78 -0.21
CA LEU A 61 -13.31 -14.25 -1.28
C LEU A 61 -12.12 -13.33 -1.53
N SER A 62 -11.70 -12.53 -0.53
CA SER A 62 -10.65 -11.52 -0.71
C SER A 62 -9.24 -12.10 -0.79
N TYR A 63 -9.08 -13.41 -0.59
CA TYR A 63 -7.83 -14.15 -0.81
C TYR A 63 -7.46 -14.29 -2.29
N ARG A 64 -8.42 -14.08 -3.22
CA ARG A 64 -8.17 -14.19 -4.66
C ARG A 64 -7.16 -13.12 -5.10
N PRO A 65 -6.18 -13.44 -5.97
CA PRO A 65 -5.19 -12.46 -6.43
C PRO A 65 -5.77 -11.20 -7.06
N SER A 66 -6.95 -11.28 -7.68
CA SER A 66 -7.66 -10.15 -8.27
C SER A 66 -8.43 -9.29 -7.27
N ALA A 67 -8.71 -9.80 -6.07
CA ALA A 67 -9.52 -9.11 -5.07
C ALA A 67 -8.79 -7.90 -4.47
N ARG A 68 -9.52 -6.78 -4.32
CA ARG A 68 -9.08 -5.52 -3.71
C ARG A 68 -10.17 -5.03 -2.79
N ARG A 69 -9.77 -4.42 -1.67
CA ARG A 69 -10.68 -3.72 -0.77
C ARG A 69 -10.18 -2.29 -0.54
N GLY A 70 -11.11 -1.38 -0.27
CA GLY A 70 -10.80 -0.08 0.29
C GLY A 70 -10.82 -0.19 1.80
N THR A 71 -9.81 0.37 2.47
CA THR A 71 -9.73 0.36 3.94
C THR A 71 -9.32 1.74 4.41
N ASP A 72 -9.95 2.22 5.49
CA ASP A 72 -9.59 3.46 6.13
C ASP A 72 -8.12 3.40 6.62
N PRO A 73 -7.23 4.28 6.11
CA PRO A 73 -5.81 4.26 6.46
C PRO A 73 -5.53 4.54 7.94
N TYR A 74 -6.49 5.10 8.67
CA TYR A 74 -6.35 5.42 10.10
C TYR A 74 -6.81 4.28 11.01
N THR A 75 -7.43 3.23 10.46
CA THR A 75 -7.91 2.08 11.22
C THR A 75 -6.88 0.94 11.24
N SER A 76 -6.55 0.44 12.43
CA SER A 76 -5.71 -0.74 12.62
C SER A 76 -6.57 -1.99 12.85
N MET A 77 -6.08 -3.14 12.35
CA MET A 77 -6.76 -4.43 12.50
C MET A 77 -5.72 -5.54 12.71
N SER A 78 -6.03 -6.50 13.58
CA SER A 78 -5.14 -7.63 13.91
C SER A 78 -4.76 -8.50 12.71
N HIS A 79 -5.56 -8.46 11.64
CA HIS A 79 -5.41 -9.27 10.44
C HIS A 79 -4.91 -8.48 9.22
N LEU A 80 -4.46 -7.23 9.40
CA LEU A 80 -3.98 -6.37 8.33
C LEU A 80 -2.54 -5.88 8.60
N GLY A 81 -1.59 -6.43 7.84
CA GLY A 81 -0.19 -5.96 7.80
C GLY A 81 0.21 -5.31 6.47
N PHE A 82 1.51 -5.17 6.25
CA PHE A 82 2.09 -4.62 5.02
C PHE A 82 3.39 -5.35 4.66
N ARG A 83 3.86 -5.14 3.43
CA ARG A 83 5.21 -5.52 2.99
C ARG A 83 5.85 -4.35 2.29
N LEU A 84 7.17 -4.26 2.37
CA LEU A 84 7.93 -3.21 1.70
C LEU A 84 8.38 -3.65 0.31
N VAL A 85 8.58 -2.68 -0.56
CA VAL A 85 9.15 -2.85 -1.89
C VAL A 85 10.18 -1.75 -2.11
N MET A 86 11.16 -2.01 -2.98
CA MET A 86 12.18 -1.06 -3.38
C MET A 86 12.48 -1.29 -4.86
N ASP A 87 12.64 -0.20 -5.62
CA ASP A 87 13.12 -0.31 -7.00
C ASP A 87 14.59 -0.73 -7.04
N ASP A 88 15.01 -1.30 -8.18
CA ASP A 88 16.35 -1.85 -8.32
C ASP A 88 17.46 -0.78 -8.24
N ALA A 89 17.17 0.44 -8.74
CA ALA A 89 18.13 1.54 -8.71
C ALA A 89 18.44 1.97 -7.26
N ARG A 90 17.40 2.13 -6.45
CA ARG A 90 17.49 2.44 -5.04
C ARG A 90 18.15 1.31 -4.26
N TRP A 91 17.84 0.06 -4.57
CA TRP A 91 18.50 -1.09 -3.95
C TRP A 91 19.99 -1.13 -4.27
N ALA A 92 20.39 -0.81 -5.51
CA ALA A 92 21.79 -0.73 -5.91
C ALA A 92 22.54 0.41 -5.20
N GLU A 93 21.88 1.53 -4.92
CA GLU A 93 22.44 2.63 -4.13
C GLU A 93 22.66 2.22 -2.68
N VAL A 94 21.64 1.64 -2.03
CA VAL A 94 21.72 1.20 -0.63
C VAL A 94 22.82 0.17 -0.41
N ARG A 95 23.00 -0.78 -1.34
CA ARG A 95 24.07 -1.80 -1.25
C ARG A 95 25.48 -1.23 -1.34
N LYS A 96 25.67 -0.04 -1.92
CA LYS A 96 26.97 0.63 -2.00
C LYS A 96 27.31 1.41 -0.73
N GLN A 97 26.31 1.68 0.12
CA GLN A 97 26.53 2.40 1.36
C GLN A 97 27.23 1.48 2.37
N PRO A 98 28.28 1.96 3.06
CA PRO A 98 28.93 1.19 4.10
C PRO A 98 27.89 0.88 5.20
N SER A 99 27.95 -0.34 5.74
CA SER A 99 27.02 -0.75 6.79
C SER A 99 27.13 0.20 7.99
N VAL A 100 25.98 0.55 8.57
CA VAL A 100 25.83 1.44 9.73
C VAL A 100 26.59 0.93 10.99
N ALA A 101 27.20 -0.26 10.93
CA ALA A 101 28.03 -0.82 11.99
C ALA A 101 29.32 -0.02 12.29
N MET A 102 29.75 0.91 11.44
CA MET A 102 30.99 1.68 11.63
C MET A 102 30.79 3.11 12.18
N ALA A 103 29.54 3.57 12.39
CA ALA A 103 29.25 4.93 12.88
C ALA A 103 29.05 5.03 14.41
N ALA A 104 29.36 3.96 15.16
CA ALA A 104 29.36 3.98 16.63
C ALA A 104 30.82 4.02 17.14
N GLY A 105 31.45 5.19 17.07
CA GLY A 105 32.80 5.40 17.57
C GLY A 105 33.02 6.82 18.09
N GLY A 106 32.88 7.00 19.40
CA GLY A 106 33.47 8.13 20.14
C GLY A 106 32.55 8.77 21.20
N PRO A 107 32.87 8.72 22.51
CA PRO A 107 32.17 9.50 23.51
C PRO A 107 32.43 10.99 23.28
N GLN A 108 31.37 11.79 23.15
CA GLN A 108 31.48 13.24 23.16
C GLN A 108 31.93 13.67 24.56
N SER A 109 33.16 14.16 24.68
CA SER A 109 33.62 14.86 25.87
C SER A 109 32.80 16.13 26.06
N VAL A 110 31.92 16.14 27.06
CA VAL A 110 31.31 17.36 27.59
C VAL A 110 32.45 18.19 28.18
N GLN A 111 32.81 19.30 27.52
CA GLN A 111 33.62 20.34 28.13
C GLN A 111 32.73 21.14 29.10
N LYS A 112 33.29 21.44 30.27
CA LYS A 112 32.68 22.21 31.36
C LYS A 112 32.27 23.61 30.92
#